data_AF-A0A4R6IMP7-F1
#
_entry.id   AF-A0A4R6IMP7-F1
#
_cell.length_a   1.000
_cell.length_b   1.000
_cell.length_c   1.000
_cell.angle_alpha   90.00
_cell.angle_beta   90.00
_cell.angle_gamma   90.00
#
_symmetry.space_group_name_H-M   'P 1'
#
loop_
_entity.id
_entity.type
_entity.pdbx_description
1 polymer ?
#
loop_
_entity_poly.entity_id
_entity_poly.type
_entity_poly.pdbx_seq_one_letter_code
_entity_poly.pdbx_strand_id
1 'polypeptide(L)'
;MKLNRSLVISLVLTVFLSAVYRAMPNRPWGFAPQFAIALFAGALFVKDKKWAFAIPLISMFLSDLLYQALYINGLTEIQGFYTGQWKNYLLFTSLTFFGFFLKSGKPVQVLAASMASPTTFFLVSNFMVWSGGGGLNRPKTFDGLLQCYADAIPFYGNSLIATVVFSAILFGGYYLLQQNNTKKELVK
;
A
#
# COMPACT_ATOMS: atom_id res chain seq x y z
N MET A 1 4.41 7.08 -19.97
CA MET A 1 4.56 8.44 -19.41
C MET A 1 5.96 8.50 -18.78
N LYS A 2 6.79 9.53 -19.04
CA LYS A 2 8.11 9.61 -18.39
C LYS A 2 7.91 9.89 -16.90
N LEU A 3 8.55 9.13 -16.02
CA LEU A 3 8.52 9.38 -14.58
C LEU A 3 9.12 10.76 -14.29
N ASN A 4 8.33 11.66 -13.69
CA ASN A 4 8.82 12.96 -13.25
C ASN A 4 9.67 12.78 -11.98
N ARG A 5 10.81 13.47 -11.89
CA ARG A 5 11.68 13.48 -10.71
C ARG A 5 10.90 13.77 -9.41
N SER A 6 9.97 14.72 -9.43
CA SER A 6 9.15 15.07 -8.25
C SER A 6 8.28 13.91 -7.80
N LEU A 7 7.70 13.17 -8.74
CA LEU A 7 6.88 11.99 -8.47
C LEU A 7 7.69 10.87 -7.81
N VAL A 8 8.87 10.60 -8.36
CA VAL A 8 9.80 9.60 -7.81
C VAL A 8 10.19 9.98 -6.39
N ILE A 9 10.54 11.26 -6.16
CA ILE A 9 10.87 11.76 -4.82
C ILE A 9 9.69 11.57 -3.86
N SER A 10 8.45 11.91 -4.24
CA SER A 10 7.28 11.72 -3.39
C SER A 10 7.04 10.25 -3.03
N LEU A 11 7.20 9.33 -3.99
CA LEU A 11 7.07 7.89 -3.75
C LEU A 11 8.17 7.38 -2.80
N VAL A 12 9.42 7.76 -3.04
CA VAL A 12 10.57 7.36 -2.20
C VAL A 12 10.41 7.90 -0.78
N LEU A 13 10.05 9.17 -0.62
CA LEU A 13 9.81 9.78 0.70
C LEU A 13 8.67 9.09 1.43
N THR A 14 7.57 8.77 0.75
CA THR A 14 6.42 8.09 1.36
C THR A 14 6.80 6.69 1.84
N VAL A 15 7.58 5.95 1.06
CA VAL A 15 8.11 4.63 1.44
C VAL A 15 9.06 4.74 2.63
N PHE A 16 10.02 5.67 2.57
CA PHE A 16 10.99 5.89 3.64
C PHE A 16 10.31 6.29 4.96
N LEU A 17 9.43 7.29 4.93
CA LEU A 17 8.68 7.75 6.11
C LEU A 17 7.82 6.63 6.68
N SER A 18 7.20 5.81 5.83
CA SER A 18 6.46 4.64 6.30
C SER A 18 7.37 3.64 6.99
N ALA A 19 8.54 3.35 6.44
CA ALA A 19 9.47 2.41 7.03
C ALA A 19 10.00 2.91 8.39
N VAL A 20 10.32 4.20 8.49
CA VAL A 20 10.72 4.84 9.76
C VAL A 20 9.59 4.78 10.78
N TYR A 21 8.37 5.22 10.42
CA TYR A 21 7.19 5.10 11.28
C TYR A 21 7.00 3.66 11.75
N ARG A 22 7.22 2.71 10.85
CA ARG A 22 7.00 1.30 11.12
C ARG A 22 8.11 0.64 11.96
N ALA A 23 9.29 1.25 12.04
CA ALA A 23 10.37 0.84 12.93
C ALA A 23 10.18 1.37 14.36
N MET A 24 9.27 2.32 14.59
CA MET A 24 9.00 2.87 15.92
C MET A 24 8.38 1.80 16.84
N PRO A 25 8.89 1.67 18.08
CA PRO A 25 8.29 0.80 19.10
C PRO A 25 6.84 1.20 19.38
N ASN A 26 5.98 0.22 19.70
CA ASN A 26 4.59 0.42 20.14
C ASN A 26 3.66 1.19 19.18
N ARG A 27 4.05 1.34 17.92
CA ARG A 27 3.18 1.96 16.92
C ARG A 27 1.91 1.13 16.66
N PRO A 28 0.83 1.78 16.20
CA PRO A 28 -0.28 1.09 15.57
C PRO A 28 0.15 0.26 14.34
N TRP A 29 -0.33 -0.98 14.27
CA TRP A 29 -0.13 -1.85 13.14
C TRP A 29 -1.13 -1.52 12.02
N GLY A 30 -0.80 -1.84 10.77
CA GLY A 30 -1.69 -1.61 9.63
C GLY A 30 -1.69 -0.19 9.05
N PHE A 31 -0.99 0.77 9.67
CA PHE A 31 -0.85 2.12 9.12
C PHE A 31 0.37 2.20 8.17
N ALA A 32 0.13 2.08 6.86
CA ALA A 32 1.18 2.07 5.85
C ALA A 32 0.66 2.49 4.44
N PRO A 33 1.51 3.06 3.56
CA PRO A 33 1.10 3.68 2.30
C PRO A 33 0.94 2.71 1.13
N GLN A 34 1.29 1.43 1.28
CA GLN A 34 1.42 0.48 0.16
C GLN A 34 0.11 0.32 -0.62
N PHE A 35 -1.04 0.35 0.06
CA PHE A 35 -2.36 0.36 -0.58
C PHE A 35 -2.56 1.57 -1.48
N ALA A 36 -2.23 2.77 -0.99
CA ALA A 36 -2.34 4.01 -1.75
C ALA A 36 -1.35 4.05 -2.92
N ILE A 37 -0.12 3.53 -2.74
CA ILE A 37 0.88 3.42 -3.80
C ILE A 37 0.38 2.51 -4.93
N ALA A 38 -0.23 1.37 -4.61
CA ALA A 38 -0.81 0.47 -5.61
C ALA A 38 -1.92 1.15 -6.42
N LEU A 39 -2.87 1.81 -5.73
CA LEU A 39 -3.94 2.58 -6.36
C LEU A 39 -3.39 3.68 -7.28
N PHE A 40 -2.44 4.45 -6.77
CA PHE A 40 -1.84 5.57 -7.49
C PHE A 40 -1.04 5.11 -8.70
N ALA A 41 -0.25 4.04 -8.56
CA ALA A 41 0.48 3.43 -9.68
C ALA A 41 -0.46 2.91 -10.77
N GLY A 42 -1.57 2.26 -10.38
CA GLY A 42 -2.60 1.82 -11.32
C GLY A 42 -3.21 2.98 -12.10
N ALA A 43 -3.62 4.04 -11.40
CA ALA A 43 -4.21 5.21 -12.04
C ALA A 43 -3.23 5.92 -12.98
N LEU A 44 -1.97 6.06 -12.55
CA LEU A 44 -0.97 6.86 -13.27
C LEU A 44 -0.40 6.13 -14.49
N PHE A 45 -0.23 4.82 -14.40
CA PHE A 45 0.39 3.98 -15.43
C PHE A 45 -0.61 3.05 -16.12
N VAL A 46 -1.89 3.47 -16.23
CA VAL A 46 -2.94 2.69 -16.92
C VAL A 46 -2.57 2.28 -18.35
N LYS A 47 -1.80 3.12 -19.06
CA LYS A 47 -1.28 2.84 -20.42
C LYS A 47 0.00 1.99 -20.43
N ASP A 48 0.69 1.86 -19.31
CA ASP A 48 1.97 1.15 -19.18
C ASP A 48 1.91 0.20 -17.97
N LYS A 49 1.19 -0.91 -18.15
CA LYS A 49 0.87 -1.85 -17.07
C LYS A 49 2.14 -2.43 -16.41
N LYS A 50 3.26 -2.49 -17.13
CA LYS A 50 4.55 -2.94 -16.56
C LYS A 50 4.94 -2.06 -15.37
N TRP A 51 4.91 -0.74 -15.55
CA TRP A 51 5.22 0.20 -14.47
C TRP A 51 4.12 0.28 -13.40
N ALA A 52 2.85 0.12 -13.78
CA ALA A 52 1.75 0.10 -12.82
C ALA A 52 1.91 -0.99 -11.75
N PHE A 53 2.38 -2.17 -12.15
CA PHE A 53 2.64 -3.28 -11.21
C PHE A 53 4.05 -3.25 -10.62
N ALA A 54 5.06 -2.77 -11.35
CA ALA A 54 6.43 -2.69 -10.84
C ALA A 54 6.57 -1.73 -9.66
N ILE A 55 5.90 -0.58 -9.67
CA ILE A 55 6.01 0.43 -8.61
C ILE A 55 5.63 -0.10 -7.22
N PRO A 56 4.45 -0.70 -7.00
CA PRO A 56 4.11 -1.26 -5.69
C PRO A 56 5.04 -2.41 -5.29
N LEU A 57 5.48 -3.26 -6.23
CA LEU A 57 6.48 -4.31 -5.95
C LEU A 57 7.82 -3.73 -5.47
N ILE A 58 8.35 -2.74 -6.19
CA ILE A 58 9.59 -2.05 -5.83
C ILE A 58 9.43 -1.37 -4.46
N SER A 59 8.28 -0.74 -4.21
CA SER A 59 7.97 -0.11 -2.92
C SER A 59 8.01 -1.11 -1.77
N MET A 60 7.40 -2.29 -1.92
CA MET A 60 7.45 -3.36 -0.92
C MET A 60 8.88 -3.87 -0.74
N PHE A 61 9.56 -4.20 -1.83
CA PHE A 61 10.93 -4.72 -1.80
C PHE A 61 11.91 -3.77 -1.10
N LEU A 62 11.86 -2.48 -1.41
CA LEU A 62 12.70 -1.47 -0.75
C LEU A 62 12.34 -1.30 0.73
N SER A 63 11.05 -1.40 1.08
CA SER A 63 10.62 -1.38 2.48
C SER A 63 11.21 -2.56 3.25
N ASP A 64 11.09 -3.77 2.70
CA ASP A 64 11.59 -5.00 3.31
C ASP A 64 13.12 -5.05 3.38
N LEU A 65 13.81 -4.52 2.37
CA LEU A 65 15.26 -4.34 2.42
C LEU A 65 15.69 -3.44 3.58
N LEU A 66 14.97 -2.34 3.82
CA LEU A 66 15.23 -1.45 4.95
C LEU A 66 14.94 -2.14 6.28
N TYR A 67 13.84 -2.89 6.43
CA TYR A 67 13.60 -3.68 7.64
C TYR A 67 14.68 -4.73 7.87
N GLN A 68 15.12 -5.41 6.81
CA GLN A 68 16.17 -6.41 6.93
C GLN A 68 17.47 -5.77 7.44
N ALA A 69 17.81 -4.59 6.93
CA ALA A 69 18.96 -3.82 7.43
C ALA A 69 18.79 -3.43 8.91
N LEU A 70 17.62 -2.89 9.30
CA LEU A 70 17.36 -2.53 10.69
C LEU A 70 17.38 -3.75 11.63
N TYR A 71 16.84 -4.89 11.18
CA TYR A 71 16.78 -6.15 11.91
C TYR A 71 18.17 -6.73 12.18
N ILE A 72 19.02 -6.81 11.14
CA ILE A 72 20.41 -7.32 11.28
C ILE A 72 21.24 -6.43 12.23
N ASN A 73 20.92 -5.13 12.30
CA ASN A 73 21.58 -4.20 13.23
C ASN A 73 20.93 -4.15 14.63
N GLY A 74 19.94 -5.00 14.92
CA GLY A 74 19.27 -5.07 16.23
C GLY A 74 18.42 -3.84 16.56
N LEU A 75 18.07 -3.01 15.57
CA LEU A 75 17.27 -1.79 15.76
C LEU A 75 15.76 -2.07 15.71
N THR A 76 15.35 -3.24 15.23
CA THR A 76 13.96 -3.70 15.23
C THR A 76 13.88 -5.20 15.32
N GLU A 77 12.83 -5.72 15.94
CA GLU A 77 12.52 -7.16 15.97
C GLU A 77 11.85 -7.64 14.67
N ILE A 78 11.46 -6.71 13.79
CA ILE A 78 10.73 -7.01 12.56
C ILE A 78 11.70 -7.40 11.46
N GLN A 79 11.72 -8.69 11.11
CA GLN A 79 12.48 -9.18 9.96
C GLN A 79 11.87 -8.67 8.64
N GLY A 80 12.73 -8.16 7.76
CA GLY A 80 12.30 -7.66 6.45
C GLY A 80 11.92 -8.78 5.49
N PHE A 81 12.76 -9.81 5.39
CA PHE A 81 12.51 -10.95 4.49
C PHE A 81 12.17 -12.22 5.25
N TYR A 82 11.01 -12.81 4.96
CA TYR A 82 10.52 -14.01 5.66
C TYR A 82 9.79 -14.99 4.73
N THR A 83 9.65 -16.23 5.19
CA THR A 83 9.00 -17.31 4.44
C THR A 83 7.53 -16.99 4.15
N GLY A 84 7.11 -17.15 2.90
CA GLY A 84 5.72 -16.93 2.47
C GLY A 84 5.36 -15.46 2.18
N GLN A 85 6.29 -14.51 2.33
CA GLN A 85 6.06 -13.08 2.06
C GLN A 85 5.59 -12.77 0.63
N TRP A 86 5.92 -13.63 -0.33
CA TRP A 86 5.53 -13.47 -1.74
C TRP A 86 4.01 -13.38 -1.92
N LYS A 87 3.23 -13.98 -1.01
CA LYS A 87 1.76 -13.87 -0.97
C LYS A 87 1.35 -12.42 -0.76
N ASN A 88 2.01 -11.71 0.15
CA ASN A 88 1.74 -10.28 0.39
C ASN A 88 2.12 -9.45 -0.84
N TYR A 89 3.24 -9.75 -1.49
CA TYR A 89 3.66 -9.06 -2.72
C TYR A 89 2.62 -9.20 -3.82
N LEU A 90 2.12 -10.42 -4.02
CA LEU A 90 1.06 -10.70 -4.98
C LEU A 90 -0.23 -9.94 -4.62
N LEU A 91 -0.68 -10.02 -3.36
CA LEU A 91 -1.90 -9.35 -2.92
C LEU A 91 -1.80 -7.84 -3.07
N PHE A 92 -0.78 -7.18 -2.53
CA PHE A 92 -0.62 -5.72 -2.64
C PHE A 92 -0.53 -5.27 -4.11
N THR A 93 0.20 -6.00 -4.94
CA THR A 93 0.34 -5.68 -6.36
C THR A 93 -0.96 -5.89 -7.13
N SER A 94 -1.79 -6.86 -6.74
CA SER A 94 -3.11 -7.06 -7.35
C SER A 94 -4.05 -5.86 -7.13
N LEU A 95 -3.87 -5.11 -6.03
CA LEU A 95 -4.69 -3.93 -5.72
C LEU A 95 -4.46 -2.76 -6.68
N THR A 96 -3.37 -2.79 -7.46
CA THR A 96 -3.16 -1.87 -8.60
C THR A 96 -4.35 -1.91 -9.56
N PHE A 97 -5.05 -3.04 -9.67
CA PHE A 97 -6.20 -3.19 -10.55
C PHE A 97 -7.31 -2.16 -10.24
N PHE A 98 -7.57 -1.85 -8.96
CA PHE A 98 -8.52 -0.80 -8.58
C PHE A 98 -8.12 0.58 -9.13
N GLY A 99 -6.82 0.85 -9.20
CA GLY A 99 -6.28 2.09 -9.76
C GLY A 99 -6.61 2.29 -11.24
N PHE A 100 -6.71 1.21 -12.04
CA PHE A 100 -6.99 1.32 -13.48
C PHE A 100 -8.37 1.90 -13.81
N PHE A 101 -9.32 1.84 -12.88
CA PHE A 101 -10.67 2.37 -13.08
C PHE A 101 -10.83 3.82 -12.62
N LEU A 102 -9.80 4.39 -11.97
CA LEU A 102 -9.83 5.76 -11.48
C LEU A 102 -9.70 6.76 -12.64
N LYS A 103 -10.60 7.74 -12.65
CA LYS A 103 -10.58 8.84 -13.63
C LYS A 103 -10.00 10.11 -12.99
N SER A 104 -9.29 10.90 -13.80
CA SER A 104 -8.75 12.18 -13.38
C SER A 104 -9.86 13.13 -12.90
N GLY A 105 -9.60 13.90 -11.84
CA GLY A 105 -10.55 14.87 -11.28
C GLY A 105 -11.76 14.27 -10.57
N LYS A 106 -11.76 12.98 -10.22
CA LYS A 106 -12.86 12.30 -9.51
C LYS A 106 -12.45 11.84 -8.11
N PRO A 107 -12.40 12.74 -7.10
CA PRO A 107 -11.94 12.39 -5.74
C PRO A 107 -12.82 11.34 -5.05
N VAL A 108 -14.12 11.28 -5.36
CA VAL A 108 -15.03 10.26 -4.83
C VAL A 108 -14.62 8.86 -5.27
N GLN A 109 -14.12 8.68 -6.51
CA GLN A 109 -13.61 7.39 -6.97
C GLN A 109 -12.35 6.98 -6.20
N VAL A 110 -11.45 7.92 -5.92
CA VAL A 110 -10.24 7.68 -5.12
C VAL A 110 -10.61 7.29 -3.69
N LEU A 111 -11.60 7.93 -3.08
CA LEU A 111 -12.09 7.59 -1.75
C LEU A 111 -12.69 6.17 -1.73
N ALA A 112 -13.58 5.87 -2.69
CA ALA A 112 -14.17 4.53 -2.80
C ALA A 112 -13.12 3.44 -2.99
N ALA A 113 -12.13 3.66 -3.87
CA ALA A 113 -11.03 2.73 -4.07
C ALA A 113 -10.11 2.62 -2.84
N SER A 114 -9.89 3.72 -2.11
CA SER A 114 -9.14 3.73 -0.85
C SER A 114 -9.81 2.93 0.26
N MET A 115 -11.13 2.72 0.18
CA MET A 115 -11.85 1.80 1.07
C MET A 115 -11.83 0.38 0.51
N ALA A 116 -12.14 0.21 -0.78
CA ALA A 116 -12.25 -1.10 -1.43
C ALA A 116 -10.93 -1.90 -1.42
N SER A 117 -9.79 -1.26 -1.65
CA SER A 117 -8.48 -1.92 -1.69
C SER A 117 -8.08 -2.59 -0.36
N PRO A 118 -8.00 -1.86 0.78
CA PRO A 118 -7.70 -2.51 2.06
C PRO A 118 -8.80 -3.48 2.50
N THR A 119 -10.07 -3.26 2.12
CA THR A 119 -11.15 -4.24 2.38
C THR A 119 -10.89 -5.55 1.65
N THR A 120 -10.55 -5.48 0.37
CA THR A 120 -10.25 -6.64 -0.47
C THR A 120 -9.04 -7.38 0.07
N PHE A 121 -7.98 -6.65 0.42
CA PHE A 121 -6.81 -7.24 1.06
C PHE A 121 -7.16 -7.92 2.37
N PHE A 122 -7.94 -7.27 3.24
CA PHE A 122 -8.37 -7.83 4.52
C PHE A 122 -9.11 -9.16 4.33
N LEU A 123 -10.09 -9.22 3.43
CA LEU A 123 -10.85 -10.45 3.18
C LEU A 123 -9.95 -11.55 2.62
N VAL A 124 -9.18 -11.27 1.58
CA VAL A 124 -8.40 -12.29 0.88
C VAL A 124 -7.21 -12.77 1.72
N SER A 125 -6.44 -11.85 2.33
CA SER A 125 -5.27 -12.20 3.14
C SER A 125 -5.65 -13.05 4.35
N ASN A 126 -6.71 -12.68 5.08
CA ASN A 126 -7.14 -13.43 6.25
C ASN A 126 -7.80 -14.75 5.88
N PHE A 127 -8.51 -14.83 4.75
CA PHE A 127 -8.94 -16.13 4.22
C PHE A 127 -7.75 -17.05 3.90
N MET A 128 -6.67 -16.52 3.32
CA MET A 128 -5.44 -17.28 3.06
C MET A 128 -4.73 -17.72 4.35
N VAL A 129 -4.73 -16.88 5.39
CA VAL A 129 -4.19 -17.22 6.72
C VAL A 129 -5.01 -18.35 7.35
N TRP A 130 -6.34 -18.17 7.40
CA TRP A 130 -7.26 -19.15 7.95
C TRP A 130 -7.16 -20.49 7.21
N SER A 131 -7.24 -20.50 5.88
CA SER A 131 -7.18 -21.72 5.06
C SER A 131 -5.80 -22.37 5.07
N GLY A 132 -4.73 -21.57 5.14
CA GLY A 132 -3.34 -22.05 5.23
C GLY A 132 -2.91 -22.54 6.60
N GLY A 133 -3.70 -22.29 7.66
CA GLY A 133 -3.34 -22.69 9.03
C GLY A 133 -2.23 -21.81 9.61
N GLY A 134 -2.29 -20.50 9.33
CA GLY A 134 -1.44 -19.51 9.97
C GLY A 134 -2.18 -18.74 11.08
N GLY A 135 -1.57 -17.66 11.56
CA GLY A 135 -2.18 -16.79 12.58
C GLY A 135 -2.40 -17.53 13.90
N LEU A 136 -3.58 -17.35 14.50
CA LEU A 136 -3.98 -18.03 15.75
C LEU A 136 -4.54 -19.44 15.53
N ASN A 137 -4.35 -20.03 14.33
CA ASN A 137 -4.76 -21.40 14.00
C ASN A 137 -6.24 -21.67 14.29
N ARG A 138 -7.12 -20.75 13.90
CA ARG A 138 -8.56 -20.90 14.08
C ARG A 138 -9.08 -22.16 13.37
N PRO A 139 -10.12 -22.85 13.91
CA PRO A 139 -10.66 -24.07 13.32
C PRO A 139 -11.05 -23.92 11.85
N LYS A 140 -10.96 -24.98 11.05
CA LYS A 140 -11.36 -25.00 9.62
C LYS A 140 -12.88 -25.10 9.45
N THR A 141 -13.61 -24.23 10.15
CA THR A 141 -15.07 -24.08 10.08
C THR A 141 -15.43 -22.65 9.71
N PHE A 142 -16.68 -22.40 9.33
CA PHE A 142 -17.16 -21.04 9.05
C PHE A 142 -17.00 -20.11 10.27
N ASP A 143 -17.29 -20.58 11.47
CA ASP A 143 -17.08 -19.82 12.70
C ASP A 143 -15.59 -19.50 12.93
N GLY A 144 -14.71 -20.45 12.64
CA GLY A 144 -13.26 -20.21 12.71
C GLY A 144 -12.77 -19.17 11.70
N LEU A 145 -13.38 -19.10 10.52
CA LEU A 145 -13.12 -18.04 9.54
C LEU A 145 -13.57 -16.67 10.08
N LEU A 146 -14.77 -16.59 10.67
CA LEU A 146 -15.27 -15.35 11.28
C LEU A 146 -14.37 -14.90 12.45
N GLN A 147 -13.90 -15.83 13.28
CA GLN A 147 -12.92 -15.53 14.33
C GLN A 147 -11.60 -15.00 13.74
N CYS A 148 -11.10 -15.61 12.67
CA CYS A 148 -9.87 -15.14 12.01
C CYS A 148 -10.03 -13.73 11.45
N TYR A 149 -11.21 -13.37 10.92
CA TYR A 149 -11.48 -11.98 10.53
C TYR A 149 -11.56 -11.06 11.74
N ALA A 150 -12.20 -11.47 12.83
CA ALA A 150 -12.29 -10.69 14.06
C ALA A 150 -10.90 -10.35 14.63
N ASP A 151 -9.98 -11.33 14.65
CA ASP A 151 -8.59 -11.16 15.07
C ASP A 151 -7.85 -10.09 14.25
N ALA A 152 -8.25 -9.92 12.99
CA ALA A 152 -7.60 -9.01 12.05
C ALA A 152 -8.19 -7.58 12.05
N ILE A 153 -9.34 -7.34 12.71
CA ILE A 153 -9.99 -6.03 12.76
C ILE A 153 -9.07 -4.90 13.27
N PRO A 154 -8.23 -5.09 14.31
CA PRO A 154 -7.34 -4.03 14.80
C PRO A 154 -6.37 -3.49 13.73
N PHE A 155 -5.98 -4.33 12.77
CA PHE A 155 -5.10 -3.94 11.67
C PHE A 155 -5.87 -3.22 10.56
N TYR A 156 -7.10 -3.67 10.31
CA TYR A 156 -7.92 -3.20 9.20
C TYR A 156 -8.31 -1.72 9.30
N GLY A 157 -8.71 -1.26 10.50
CA GLY A 157 -9.08 0.14 10.72
C GLY A 157 -7.93 1.10 10.37
N ASN A 158 -6.71 0.79 10.80
CA ASN A 158 -5.54 1.60 10.49
C ASN A 158 -5.18 1.55 9.00
N SER A 159 -5.41 0.41 8.33
CA SER A 159 -5.21 0.28 6.88
C SER A 159 -6.19 1.14 6.08
N LEU A 160 -7.46 1.23 6.49
CA LEU A 160 -8.42 2.14 5.87
C LEU A 160 -7.98 3.60 6.00
N ILE A 161 -7.65 4.03 7.22
CA ILE A 161 -7.24 5.41 7.50
C ILE A 161 -5.97 5.75 6.72
N ALA A 162 -4.95 4.88 6.79
CA ALA A 162 -3.71 5.07 6.06
C ALA A 162 -3.95 5.18 4.55
N THR A 163 -4.76 4.29 3.98
CA THR A 163 -5.03 4.32 2.53
C THR A 163 -5.68 5.64 2.11
N VAL A 164 -6.65 6.14 2.87
CA VAL A 164 -7.29 7.43 2.58
C VAL A 164 -6.29 8.58 2.68
N VAL A 165 -5.51 8.64 3.78
CA VAL A 165 -4.53 9.71 4.03
C VAL A 165 -3.44 9.73 2.95
N PHE A 166 -2.83 8.58 2.67
CA PHE A 166 -1.76 8.49 1.67
C PHE A 166 -2.29 8.67 0.25
N SER A 167 -3.51 8.24 -0.06
CA SER A 167 -4.15 8.56 -1.35
C SER A 167 -4.38 10.06 -1.50
N ALA A 168 -4.84 10.75 -0.45
CA ALA A 168 -4.98 12.21 -0.50
C ALA A 168 -3.64 12.91 -0.76
N ILE A 169 -2.56 12.47 -0.10
CA ILE A 169 -1.20 13.01 -0.31
C ILE A 169 -0.72 12.74 -1.74
N LEU A 170 -0.81 11.50 -2.23
CA LEU A 170 -0.28 11.11 -3.54
C LEU A 170 -1.07 11.73 -4.69
N PHE A 171 -2.39 11.55 -4.71
CA PHE A 171 -3.25 12.08 -5.77
C PHE A 171 -3.37 13.61 -5.70
N GLY A 172 -3.51 14.17 -4.49
CA GLY A 172 -3.58 15.62 -4.29
C GLY A 172 -2.27 16.32 -4.60
N GLY A 173 -1.14 15.78 -4.11
CA GLY A 173 0.19 16.28 -4.43
C GLY A 173 0.48 16.22 -5.93
N TYR A 174 0.13 15.13 -6.61
CA TYR A 174 0.27 15.01 -8.05
C TYR A 174 -0.56 16.05 -8.81
N TYR A 175 -1.82 16.27 -8.40
CA TYR A 175 -2.70 17.27 -9.01
C TYR A 175 -2.12 18.70 -8.88
N LEU A 176 -1.65 19.07 -7.69
CA LEU A 176 -1.05 20.39 -7.44
C LEU A 176 0.23 20.61 -8.26
N LEU A 177 1.09 19.60 -8.35
CA LEU A 177 2.31 19.66 -9.16
C LEU A 177 2.00 19.82 -10.66
N GLN A 178 0.97 19.12 -11.15
CA GLN A 178 0.57 19.23 -12.55
C GLN A 178 0.00 20.62 -12.87
N GLN A 179 -0.84 21.17 -12.00
CA GLN A 179 -1.37 22.53 -12.15
C GLN A 179 -0.26 23.60 -12.17
N ASN A 180 0.74 23.47 -11.29
CA ASN A 180 1.86 24.40 -11.23
C ASN A 180 2.76 24.34 -12.48
N ASN A 181 2.99 23.15 -13.04
CA ASN A 181 3.76 23.01 -14.27
C ASN A 181 3.02 23.62 -15.46
N THR A 182 1.71 23.39 -15.59
CA THR A 182 0.89 24.02 -16.64
C THR A 182 0.89 25.55 -16.52
N LYS A 183 0.79 26.10 -15.31
CA LYS A 183 0.90 27.56 -15.10
C LYS A 183 2.27 28.11 -15.52
N LYS A 184 3.37 27.41 -15.27
CA LYS A 184 4.72 27.83 -15.68
C LYS A 184 4.92 27.81 -17.19
N GLU A 185 4.27 26.90 -17.90
CA GLU A 185 4.31 26.86 -19.38
C GLU A 185 3.52 28.01 -20.00
N LEU A 186 2.41 28.44 -19.38
CA LEU A 186 1.59 29.57 -19.87
C LEU A 186 2.22 30.96 -19.64
N VAL A 187 3.22 31.07 -18.76
CA VAL A 187 3.90 32.34 -18.42
C VAL A 187 5.23 32.49 -19.17
N LYS A 188 5.65 31.49 -19.94
CA LYS A 188 6.81 31.55 -20.84
C LYS A 188 6.37 31.90 -22.26
#